data_AF-A0A4P9XIS3-F1
#
_entry.id   AF-A0A4P9XIS3-F1
#
_cell.length_a   1.000
_cell.length_b   1.000
_cell.length_c   1.000
_cell.angle_alpha   90.00
_cell.angle_beta   90.00
_cell.angle_gamma   90.00
#
_symmetry.space_group_name_H-M   'P 1'
#
loop_
_entity.id
_entity.type
_entity.pdbx_description
1 polymer ?
#
loop_
_entity_poly.entity_id
_entity_poly.type
_entity_poly.pdbx_seq_one_letter_code
_entity_poly.pdbx_strand_id
1 'polypeptide(L)'
;MAAYSAQVNLDDPSTTQVKSGVLARKHLYERTDKKAANRSWRECLIVVERGDMKMYKKEKDSLGGDGSELTDIQQQLGQLTLRHSLTVQLPPPGYSKHRPHAFAVQLPNGGVYLFQAASADLVREWVSVCNYWAARESKEPLGGGVGNVDYGW
;
A
#
# COMPACT_ATOMS: atom_id res chain seq x y z
N MET A 1 12.60 -20.73 30.74
CA MET A 1 12.33 -20.27 29.36
C MET A 1 11.40 -19.08 29.46
N ALA A 2 11.90 -17.87 29.22
CA ALA A 2 11.08 -16.66 29.30
C ALA A 2 10.26 -16.52 28.00
N ALA A 3 8.95 -16.39 28.15
CA ALA A 3 8.04 -16.05 27.05
C ALA A 3 8.26 -14.58 26.68
N TYR A 4 8.70 -14.33 25.45
CA TYR A 4 8.83 -12.99 24.89
C TYR A 4 7.44 -12.51 24.45
N SER A 5 6.62 -12.06 25.41
CA SER A 5 5.43 -11.29 25.08
C SER A 5 5.90 -9.89 24.64
N ALA A 6 5.92 -9.63 23.34
CA ALA A 6 6.10 -8.27 22.84
C ALA A 6 4.91 -7.42 23.33
N GLN A 7 5.12 -6.63 24.38
CA GLN A 7 4.14 -5.65 24.83
C GLN A 7 3.99 -4.61 23.72
N VAL A 8 2.84 -4.61 23.06
CA VAL A 8 2.45 -3.56 22.12
C VAL A 8 2.33 -2.25 22.90
N ASN A 9 3.25 -1.33 22.67
CA ASN A 9 3.27 -0.03 23.34
C ASN A 9 2.14 0.81 22.75
N LEU A 10 1.02 0.90 23.46
CA LEU A 10 -0.20 1.60 23.02
C LEU A 10 0.00 3.13 22.91
N ASP A 11 1.11 3.65 23.42
CA ASP A 11 1.48 5.07 23.41
C ASP A 11 2.39 5.48 22.23
N ASP A 12 2.75 4.57 21.32
CA ASP A 12 3.41 4.98 20.07
C ASP A 12 2.36 5.55 19.10
N PRO A 13 2.44 6.83 18.70
CA PRO A 13 1.54 7.42 17.70
C PRO A 13 1.57 6.70 16.33
N SER A 14 2.50 5.75 16.13
CA SER A 14 2.51 4.82 15.00
C SER A 14 1.36 3.82 14.97
N THR A 15 0.89 3.40 16.14
CA THR A 15 -0.17 2.39 16.27
C THR A 15 -1.52 2.95 15.83
N THR A 16 -1.66 4.28 15.84
CA THR A 16 -2.89 4.99 15.48
C THR A 16 -3.11 5.11 13.96
N GLN A 17 -2.07 4.92 13.14
CA GLN A 17 -2.13 5.11 11.68
C GLN A 17 -2.35 3.79 10.92
N VAL A 18 -3.01 2.82 11.54
CA VAL A 18 -3.49 1.62 10.84
C VAL A 18 -4.78 1.97 10.10
N LYS A 19 -4.84 1.69 8.80
CA LYS A 19 -6.06 1.87 8.00
C LYS A 19 -6.38 0.60 7.24
N SER A 20 -7.62 0.13 7.38
CA SER A 20 -8.14 -0.98 6.59
C SER A 20 -9.44 -0.58 5.88
N GLY A 21 -9.76 -1.26 4.78
CA GLY A 21 -11.01 -1.06 4.06
C GLY A 21 -11.03 -1.71 2.69
N VAL A 22 -12.22 -1.85 2.13
CA VAL A 22 -12.41 -2.46 0.81
C VAL A 22 -12.17 -1.41 -0.28
N LEU A 23 -11.27 -1.71 -1.22
CA LEU A 23 -11.02 -0.91 -2.41
C LEU A 23 -11.09 -1.80 -3.66
N ALA A 24 -11.46 -1.21 -4.80
CA ALA A 24 -11.18 -1.86 -6.08
C ALA A 24 -9.75 -1.52 -6.49
N ARG A 25 -8.94 -2.53 -6.82
CA ARG A 25 -7.53 -2.39 -7.19
C ARG A 25 -7.31 -2.84 -8.64
N LYS A 26 -6.40 -2.16 -9.34
CA LYS A 26 -5.86 -2.53 -10.65
C LYS A 26 -4.34 -2.44 -10.62
N HIS A 27 -3.66 -3.53 -10.97
CA HIS A 27 -2.21 -3.55 -11.13
C HIS A 27 -1.90 -3.09 -12.56
N LEU A 28 -1.20 -1.97 -12.75
CA LEU A 28 -0.97 -1.39 -14.07
C LEU A 28 0.42 -1.77 -14.60
N TYR A 29 1.46 -1.57 -13.79
CA TYR A 29 2.86 -1.88 -14.10
C TYR A 29 3.48 -2.67 -12.94
N GLU A 30 4.23 -3.72 -13.27
CA GLU A 30 5.04 -4.49 -12.30
C GLU A 30 6.37 -3.79 -11.99
N ARG A 31 6.93 -3.13 -13.00
CA ARG A 31 8.16 -2.33 -12.95
C ARG A 31 8.17 -1.40 -14.16
N THR A 32 9.18 -0.53 -14.25
CA THR A 32 9.43 0.29 -15.44
C THR A 32 9.35 -0.56 -16.71
N ASP A 33 8.56 -0.10 -17.68
CA ASP A 33 8.31 -0.74 -18.98
C ASP A 33 7.69 -2.15 -18.97
N LYS A 34 7.36 -2.71 -17.80
CA LYS A 34 6.67 -4.01 -17.69
C LYS A 34 5.24 -3.82 -17.21
N LYS A 35 4.30 -3.88 -18.15
CA LYS A 35 2.86 -3.94 -17.84
C LYS A 35 2.57 -5.20 -17.02
N ALA A 36 1.70 -5.08 -16.02
CA ALA A 36 1.29 -6.24 -15.23
C ALA A 36 0.53 -7.25 -16.11
N ALA A 37 0.73 -8.55 -15.85
CA ALA A 37 0.05 -9.61 -16.61
C ALA A 37 -1.48 -9.54 -16.48
N ASN A 38 -1.99 -9.24 -15.28
CA ASN A 38 -3.42 -9.10 -15.01
C ASN A 38 -3.74 -7.69 -14.51
N ARG A 39 -4.45 -6.94 -15.35
CA ARG A 39 -4.78 -5.52 -15.15
C ARG A 39 -6.28 -5.28 -14.98
N SER A 40 -7.03 -6.33 -14.65
CA SER A 40 -8.45 -6.21 -14.32
C SER A 40 -8.64 -5.53 -12.96
N TRP A 41 -9.72 -4.76 -12.82
CA TRP A 41 -10.12 -4.22 -11.52
C TRP A 41 -10.71 -5.35 -10.67
N ARG A 42 -10.32 -5.43 -9.40
CA ARG A 42 -10.84 -6.42 -8.45
C ARG A 42 -11.05 -5.78 -7.08
N GLU A 43 -12.18 -6.08 -6.44
CA GLU A 43 -12.39 -5.73 -5.03
C GLU A 43 -11.44 -6.54 -4.15
N CYS A 44 -10.76 -5.85 -3.24
CA CYS A 44 -9.81 -6.41 -2.29
C CYS A 44 -10.01 -5.71 -0.95
N LEU A 45 -9.83 -6.43 0.16
CA LEU A 45 -9.59 -5.80 1.45
C LEU A 45 -8.15 -5.30 1.46
N ILE A 46 -7.96 -4.03 1.81
CA ILE A 46 -6.65 -3.40 1.93
C ILE A 46 -6.38 -3.14 3.39
N VAL A 47 -5.15 -3.42 3.83
CA VAL A 47 -4.67 -3.11 5.17
C VAL A 47 -3.34 -2.39 5.02
N VAL A 48 -3.23 -1.20 5.60
CA VAL A 48 -1.98 -0.44 5.69
C VAL A 48 -1.56 -0.36 7.15
N GLU A 49 -0.39 -0.90 7.43
CA GLU A 49 0.22 -0.92 8.76
C GLU A 49 1.75 -0.95 8.60
N ARG A 50 2.47 -0.19 9.44
CA ARG A 50 3.95 -0.27 9.59
C ARG A 50 4.71 -0.18 8.26
N GLY A 51 4.25 0.66 7.34
CA GLY A 51 4.93 0.84 6.05
C GLY A 51 4.57 -0.17 4.97
N ASP A 52 3.73 -1.15 5.27
CA ASP A 52 3.27 -2.14 4.31
C ASP A 52 1.80 -1.93 3.97
N MET A 53 1.47 -2.10 2.69
CA MET A 53 0.11 -2.19 2.19
C MET A 53 -0.15 -3.62 1.71
N LYS A 54 -0.97 -4.36 2.45
CA LYS A 54 -1.36 -5.74 2.13
C LYS A 54 -2.74 -5.75 1.48
N MET A 55 -2.92 -6.65 0.52
CA MET A 55 -4.15 -6.81 -0.24
C MET A 55 -4.65 -8.23 -0.04
N TYR A 56 -5.91 -8.37 0.34
CA TYR A 56 -6.56 -9.65 0.57
C TYR A 56 -7.78 -9.80 -0.33
N LYS A 57 -8.09 -11.03 -0.69
CA LYS A 57 -9.32 -11.37 -1.40
C LYS A 57 -10.48 -11.04 -0.47
N LYS A 58 -11.47 -10.31 -0.98
CA LYS A 58 -12.74 -10.15 -0.28
C LYS A 58 -13.41 -11.52 -0.27
N GLU A 59 -13.60 -12.12 0.90
CA GLU A 59 -14.44 -13.31 1.01
C GLU A 59 -15.84 -12.96 0.51
N LYS A 60 -16.38 -13.77 -0.40
CA LYS A 60 -17.82 -13.77 -0.62
C LYS A 60 -18.39 -14.44 0.61
N ASP A 61 -19.28 -13.75 1.30
CA ASP A 61 -20.08 -14.24 2.42
C ASP A 61 -20.59 -15.66 2.09
N SER A 62 -19.83 -16.66 2.51
CA SER A 62 -20.11 -18.07 2.26
C SER A 62 -20.72 -18.56 3.55
N LEU A 63 -22.03 -18.40 3.66
CA LEU A 63 -22.89 -18.95 4.71
C LEU A 63 -22.82 -20.49 4.76
N GLY A 64 -21.66 -21.05 5.07
CA GLY A 64 -21.44 -22.49 5.13
C GLY A 64 -19.96 -22.84 4.98
N GLY A 65 -19.23 -22.82 6.08
CA GLY A 65 -17.81 -23.16 6.07
C GLY A 65 -17.18 -23.09 7.45
N ASP A 66 -17.62 -24.01 8.30
CA ASP A 66 -16.93 -24.56 9.48
C ASP A 66 -15.58 -23.91 9.85
N GLY A 67 -15.61 -23.04 10.86
CA GLY A 67 -14.56 -22.79 11.86
C GLY A 67 -13.09 -23.02 11.50
N SER A 68 -12.64 -22.66 10.31
CA SER A 68 -11.23 -22.79 9.93
C SER A 68 -10.57 -21.43 10.14
N GLU A 69 -9.56 -21.38 11.00
CA GLU A 69 -8.47 -20.39 10.93
C GLU A 69 -7.87 -20.46 9.52
N LEU A 70 -8.52 -19.80 8.55
CA LEU A 70 -8.05 -19.68 7.19
C LEU A 70 -6.84 -18.74 7.22
N THR A 71 -5.69 -19.33 7.49
CA THR A 71 -4.35 -18.73 7.45
C THR A 71 -4.29 -17.55 6.47
N ASP A 72 -3.95 -16.36 6.99
CA ASP A 72 -3.85 -15.06 6.28
C ASP A 72 -3.11 -15.15 4.93
N ILE A 73 -2.28 -16.18 4.76
CA ILE A 73 -1.46 -16.50 3.59
C ILE A 73 -2.30 -16.91 2.37
N GLN A 74 -3.40 -17.67 2.53
CA GLN A 74 -4.16 -18.18 1.38
C GLN A 74 -5.03 -17.11 0.69
N GLN A 75 -5.25 -15.97 1.34
CA GLN A 75 -6.11 -14.90 0.83
C GLN A 75 -5.33 -13.68 0.34
N GLN A 76 -4.02 -13.62 0.56
CA GLN A 76 -3.20 -12.48 0.18
C GLN A 76 -3.03 -12.40 -1.35
N LEU A 77 -3.62 -11.36 -1.94
CA LEU A 77 -3.51 -11.04 -3.37
C LEU A 77 -2.22 -10.30 -3.74
N GLY A 78 -1.52 -9.77 -2.75
CA GLY A 78 -0.25 -9.08 -2.90
C GLY A 78 0.08 -8.18 -1.72
N GLN A 79 1.31 -7.67 -1.70
CA GLN A 79 1.81 -6.73 -0.71
C GLN A 79 2.70 -5.70 -1.41
N LEU A 80 2.60 -4.45 -0.97
CA LEU A 80 3.46 -3.34 -1.40
C LEU A 80 4.21 -2.83 -0.19
N THR A 81 5.51 -2.57 -0.33
CA THR A 81 6.22 -1.70 0.61
C THR A 81 5.98 -0.24 0.21
N LEU A 82 5.56 0.59 1.15
CA LEU A 82 5.32 2.02 0.93
C LEU A 82 6.61 2.84 1.01
N ARG A 83 7.74 2.23 1.38
CA ARG A 83 9.04 2.91 1.41
C ARG A 83 9.40 3.42 0.01
N HIS A 84 9.76 4.70 -0.07
CA HIS A 84 10.03 5.44 -1.31
C HIS A 84 8.89 5.37 -2.34
N SER A 85 7.68 5.00 -1.90
CA SER A 85 6.50 5.05 -2.75
C SER A 85 5.92 6.46 -2.77
N LEU A 86 5.24 6.81 -3.86
CA LEU A 86 4.48 8.04 -3.97
C LEU A 86 3.01 7.70 -4.23
N THR A 87 2.14 8.20 -3.36
CA THR A 87 0.69 8.05 -3.54
C THR A 87 0.07 9.38 -3.96
N VAL A 88 -0.68 9.37 -5.05
CA VAL A 88 -1.32 10.58 -5.61
C VAL A 88 -2.78 10.31 -5.95
N GLN A 89 -3.65 11.25 -5.60
CA GLN A 89 -5.02 11.28 -6.11
C GLN A 89 -4.99 11.54 -7.62
N LEU A 90 -5.80 10.82 -8.40
CA LEU A 90 -5.97 11.14 -9.81
C LEU A 90 -6.83 12.42 -9.94
N PRO A 91 -6.40 13.40 -10.75
CA PRO A 91 -7.16 14.62 -10.95
C PRO A 91 -8.50 14.32 -11.63
N PRO A 92 -9.52 15.19 -11.48
CA PRO A 92 -10.77 15.06 -12.21
C PRO A 92 -10.52 14.86 -13.72
N PRO A 93 -11.22 13.92 -14.38
CA PRO A 93 -12.40 13.19 -13.92
C PRO A 93 -12.12 11.88 -13.14
N GLY A 94 -10.90 11.69 -12.63
CA GLY A 94 -10.45 10.45 -12.01
C GLY A 94 -9.87 9.48 -13.05
N TYR A 95 -10.01 8.17 -12.82
CA TYR A 95 -9.53 7.17 -13.79
C TYR A 95 -10.48 7.05 -15.00
N SER A 96 -11.78 7.08 -14.76
CA SER A 96 -12.82 7.03 -15.79
C SER A 96 -14.16 7.53 -15.22
N LYS A 97 -15.18 7.71 -16.08
CA LYS A 97 -16.53 8.11 -15.65
C LYS A 97 -17.13 7.20 -14.55
N HIS A 98 -16.82 5.91 -14.58
CA HIS A 98 -17.28 4.93 -13.59
C HIS A 98 -16.33 4.77 -12.39
N ARG A 99 -15.18 5.44 -12.41
CA ARG A 99 -14.15 5.39 -11.37
C ARG A 99 -13.58 6.80 -11.12
N PRO A 100 -14.43 7.73 -10.63
CA PRO A 100 -14.03 9.13 -10.43
C PRO A 100 -13.17 9.34 -9.17
N HIS A 101 -13.17 8.39 -8.25
CA HIS A 101 -12.49 8.49 -6.95
C HIS A 101 -11.31 7.52 -6.89
N ALA A 102 -10.33 7.76 -7.76
CA ALA A 102 -9.18 6.92 -7.91
C ALA A 102 -7.89 7.60 -7.44
N PHE A 103 -6.96 6.80 -6.94
CA PHE A 103 -5.58 7.20 -6.63
C PHE A 103 -4.60 6.18 -7.17
N ALA A 104 -3.35 6.61 -7.33
CA ALA A 104 -2.24 5.78 -7.79
C ALA A 104 -1.19 5.66 -6.70
N VAL A 105 -0.67 4.44 -6.49
CA VAL A 105 0.55 4.18 -5.71
C VAL A 105 1.64 3.82 -6.70
N GLN A 106 2.69 4.62 -6.72
CA GLN A 106 3.88 4.43 -7.56
C GLN A 106 5.01 3.91 -6.68
N LEU A 107 5.60 2.78 -7.07
CA LEU A 107 6.67 2.11 -6.35
C LEU A 107 8.04 2.53 -6.89
N PRO A 108 9.12 2.47 -6.08
CA PRO A 108 10.45 2.86 -6.50
C PRO A 108 11.03 2.02 -7.66
N ASN A 109 10.50 0.81 -7.87
CA ASN A 109 10.87 -0.05 -9.00
C ASN A 109 10.13 0.30 -10.32
N GLY A 110 9.34 1.38 -10.34
CA GLY A 110 8.48 1.78 -11.46
C GLY A 110 7.17 1.00 -11.55
N GLY A 111 6.83 0.18 -10.55
CA GLY A 111 5.55 -0.47 -10.44
C GLY A 111 4.43 0.54 -10.13
N VAL A 112 3.22 0.30 -10.66
CA VAL A 112 2.09 1.22 -10.49
C VAL A 112 0.82 0.42 -10.18
N TYR A 113 0.17 0.80 -9.09
CA TYR A 113 -1.13 0.30 -8.68
C TYR A 113 -2.15 1.43 -8.67
N LEU A 114 -3.34 1.15 -9.19
CA LEU A 114 -4.48 2.06 -9.12
C LEU A 114 -5.51 1.50 -8.16
N PHE A 115 -6.10 2.39 -7.37
CA PHE A 115 -7.14 2.06 -6.42
C PHE A 115 -8.33 2.99 -6.61
N GLN A 116 -9.53 2.46 -6.44
CA GLN A 116 -10.78 3.20 -6.47
C GLN A 116 -11.45 3.07 -5.11
N ALA A 117 -11.72 4.21 -4.47
CA ALA A 117 -12.47 4.31 -3.23
C ALA A 117 -13.94 4.67 -3.50
N ALA A 118 -14.76 4.68 -2.44
CA ALA A 118 -16.18 5.01 -2.56
C ALA A 118 -16.45 6.52 -2.68
N SER A 119 -15.56 7.37 -2.17
CA SER A 119 -15.71 8.83 -2.19
C SER A 119 -14.37 9.55 -2.33
N ALA A 120 -14.41 10.85 -2.66
CA ALA A 120 -13.22 11.68 -2.73
C ALA A 120 -12.55 11.86 -1.35
N ASP A 121 -13.32 11.88 -0.25
CA ASP A 121 -12.77 12.01 1.10
C ASP A 121 -11.95 10.77 1.47
N LEU A 122 -12.48 9.57 1.16
CA LEU A 122 -11.72 8.33 1.35
C LEU A 122 -10.46 8.31 0.49
N VAL A 123 -10.47 8.85 -0.72
CA VAL A 123 -9.25 8.99 -1.53
C VAL A 123 -8.21 9.83 -0.80
N ARG A 124 -8.61 11.00 -0.26
CA ARG A 124 -7.68 11.87 0.49
C ARG A 124 -7.13 11.17 1.73
N GLU A 125 -7.97 10.46 2.47
CA GLU A 125 -7.54 9.67 3.63
C GLU A 125 -6.53 8.59 3.25
N TRP A 126 -6.82 7.79 2.21
CA TRP A 126 -5.90 6.74 1.76
C TRP A 126 -4.58 7.32 1.27
N VAL A 127 -4.61 8.38 0.47
CA VAL A 127 -3.41 9.09 0.01
C VAL A 127 -2.59 9.62 1.19
N SER A 128 -3.25 10.23 2.17
CA SER A 128 -2.60 10.75 3.39
C SER A 128 -1.92 9.65 4.19
N VAL A 129 -2.62 8.53 4.46
CA VAL A 129 -2.05 7.41 5.23
C VAL A 129 -0.89 6.76 4.48
N CYS A 130 -1.02 6.55 3.17
CA CYS A 130 0.06 5.94 2.39
C CYS A 130 1.32 6.84 2.35
N ASN A 131 1.14 8.15 2.13
CA ASN A 131 2.25 9.09 2.11
C ASN A 131 2.84 9.32 3.51
N TYR A 132 2.04 9.27 4.57
CA TYR A 132 2.53 9.29 5.95
C TYR A 132 3.51 8.13 6.20
N TRP A 133 3.09 6.90 5.89
CA TRP A 133 3.93 5.72 6.05
C TRP A 133 5.15 5.73 5.13
N ALA A 134 4.98 6.18 3.88
CA ALA A 134 6.08 6.34 2.95
C ALA A 134 7.14 7.31 3.51
N ALA A 135 6.74 8.49 3.98
CA ALA A 135 7.66 9.48 4.55
C ALA A 135 8.35 8.97 5.83
N ARG A 136 7.61 8.25 6.68
CA ARG A 136 8.14 7.71 7.95
C ARG A 136 9.17 6.60 7.74
N GLU A 137 8.91 5.69 6.80
CA GLU A 137 9.77 4.52 6.56
C GLU A 137 10.88 4.79 5.53
N SER A 138 10.74 5.86 4.75
CA SER A 138 11.80 6.34 3.86
C SER A 138 12.83 7.08 4.67
N LYS A 139 13.81 6.34 5.21
CA LYS A 139 15.04 6.97 5.69
C LYS A 139 15.89 7.41 4.50
N GLU A 140 16.70 8.44 4.71
CA GLU A 140 17.77 8.79 3.80
C GLU A 140 18.68 7.58 3.60
N PRO A 141 19.25 7.34 2.40
CA PRO A 141 20.40 6.46 2.28
C PRO A 141 21.52 7.07 3.13
N LEU A 142 21.70 6.59 4.36
CA LEU A 142 22.69 7.14 5.28
C LEU A 142 24.11 6.87 4.76
N GLY A 143 24.87 7.96 4.59
CA GLY A 143 26.30 8.01 4.84
C GLY A 143 27.24 7.65 3.69
N GLY A 144 26.85 7.90 2.45
CA GLY A 144 27.71 7.68 1.28
C GLY A 144 27.67 8.84 0.28
N GLY A 145 27.66 10.07 0.77
CA GLY A 145 27.98 11.22 -0.06
C GLY A 145 29.43 11.11 -0.51
N VAL A 146 29.68 10.41 -1.62
CA VAL A 146 30.96 10.52 -2.32
C VAL A 146 30.93 11.88 -3.00
N GLY A 147 31.34 12.91 -2.27
CA GLY A 147 31.75 14.17 -2.88
C GLY A 147 32.89 13.85 -3.82
N ASN A 148 32.75 14.21 -5.09
CA ASN A 148 33.85 14.21 -6.04
C ASN A 148 34.75 15.40 -5.71
N VAL A 149 35.49 15.33 -4.60
CA VAL A 149 36.41 16.40 -4.15
C VAL A 149 37.86 16.09 -4.55
N ASP A 150 38.19 14.83 -4.82
CA ASP A 150 39.53 14.47 -5.27
C ASP A 150 39.54 14.27 -6.78
N TYR A 151 39.90 15.33 -7.51
CA TYR A 151 40.83 15.33 -8.66
C TYR A 151 40.70 16.67 -9.39
N GLY A 152 41.54 17.64 -9.01
CA GLY A 152 41.58 18.95 -9.67
C GLY A 152 42.53 19.96 -9.01
N TRP A 153 43.82 19.61 -8.89
CA TRP A 153 44.94 20.55 -8.80
C TRP A 153 46.08 20.04 -9.68
#